data_AF-A0A8K1RBW0-F1
#
_entry.id   AF-A0A8K1RBW0-F1
#
_cell.length_a   1.000
_cell.length_b   1.000
_cell.length_c   1.000
_cell.angle_alpha   90.00
_cell.angle_beta   90.00
_cell.angle_gamma   90.00
#
_symmetry.space_group_name_H-M   'P 1'
#
loop_
_entity.id
_entity.type
_entity.pdbx_description
1 polymer ?
#
loop_
_entity_poly.entity_id
_entity_poly.type
_entity_poly.pdbx_seq_one_letter_code
_entity_poly.pdbx_strand_id
1 'polypeptide(L)'
;MISLLLIIPLIGCIYLLPINENSIHAKSRMKKIALFFSLLNLFISIIMWIEFDSNTSGYQFVYEFKELSFCHLNVGIDGTSLYFILLTTFITPICLLSNWIDIKDKIKYFLISFLILETLQIAVFVVLDLLLFYIFFESVLIPLFLIILTWGASQAKIRAAYLLFLYTLFGSLFMLLAIITILFYLGSTDFQLISLSEISLESQKWLWLSPSFSKRDMTSRVIPDIIDSEPSLLKRFPGSNKKYLPSNTSCKEIVIYGSNLCTTVNYPPYTSIVRYMVEIPSNLNSIIVGLLLSDGWLFKNNAGNTLLGLKQSMFNSTFVFYVFNKLSHYCSRYPTITSTRLKGKIFKGVQMVTRVYPCFTKWHSIFYVNNKKIVPVDLYHLLTYEALAYWIMGDGTRSKKGLILQTQSFTLK
;
A
#
# COMPACT_ATOMS: atom_id res chain seq x y z
N MET A 1 30.96 8.44 21.66
CA MET A 1 30.04 7.30 21.87
C MET A 1 29.57 6.69 20.56
N ILE A 2 29.16 7.50 19.58
CA ILE A 2 28.77 7.03 18.24
C ILE A 2 29.83 6.13 17.58
N SER A 3 31.10 6.54 17.61
CA SER A 3 32.20 5.75 17.03
C SER A 3 32.29 4.35 17.64
N LEU A 4 32.06 4.21 18.95
CA LEU A 4 32.00 2.90 19.61
C LEU A 4 30.85 2.07 19.06
N LEU A 5 29.67 2.67 18.92
CA LEU A 5 28.46 2.00 18.45
C LEU A 5 28.64 1.45 17.00
N LEU A 6 29.40 2.16 16.16
CA LEU A 6 29.76 1.69 14.81
C LEU A 6 30.88 0.63 14.80
N ILE A 7 31.88 0.76 15.67
CA ILE A 7 33.08 -0.09 15.63
C ILE A 7 32.86 -1.44 16.34
N ILE A 8 32.02 -1.51 17.36
CA ILE A 8 31.87 -2.69 18.22
C ILE A 8 31.39 -3.95 17.47
N PRO A 9 30.35 -3.89 16.62
CA PRO A 9 29.96 -5.08 15.88
C PRO A 9 31.00 -5.45 14.80
N LEU A 10 31.75 -4.47 14.27
CA LEU A 10 32.90 -4.75 13.37
C LEU A 10 34.02 -5.49 14.09
N ILE A 11 34.34 -5.10 15.33
CA ILE A 11 35.27 -5.85 16.19
C ILE A 11 34.74 -7.28 16.38
N GLY A 12 33.44 -7.45 16.62
CA GLY A 12 32.80 -8.76 16.69
C GLY A 12 33.04 -9.62 15.43
N CYS A 13 32.95 -9.03 14.23
CA CYS A 13 33.29 -9.70 12.98
C CYS A 13 34.75 -10.16 12.95
N ILE A 14 35.69 -9.30 13.35
CA ILE A 14 37.13 -9.62 13.39
C ILE A 14 37.39 -10.80 14.34
N TYR A 15 36.73 -10.85 15.50
CA TYR A 15 36.83 -11.99 16.42
C TYR A 15 36.25 -13.30 15.88
N LEU A 16 35.27 -13.23 14.97
CA LEU A 16 34.65 -14.42 14.36
C LEU A 16 35.47 -15.02 13.20
N LEU A 17 36.21 -14.20 12.45
CA LEU A 17 36.99 -14.62 11.28
C LEU A 17 37.96 -15.81 11.53
N PRO A 18 38.78 -15.81 12.61
CA PRO A 18 39.79 -16.86 12.82
C PRO A 18 39.20 -18.19 13.32
N ILE A 19 37.91 -18.25 13.68
CA ILE A 19 37.32 -19.45 14.26
C ILE A 19 36.89 -20.41 13.13
N ASN A 20 37.38 -21.65 13.17
CA ASN A 20 36.99 -22.70 12.23
C ASN A 20 35.66 -23.36 12.61
N GLU A 21 34.84 -23.70 11.62
CA GLU A 21 33.44 -24.16 11.80
C GLU A 21 33.30 -25.68 12.04
N ASN A 22 34.42 -26.38 12.19
CA ASN A 22 34.46 -27.85 12.13
C ASN A 22 33.85 -28.55 13.34
N SER A 23 33.78 -27.91 14.51
CA SER A 23 33.28 -28.53 15.75
C SER A 23 32.00 -27.87 16.28
N ILE A 24 31.16 -28.66 16.95
CA ILE A 24 29.90 -28.18 17.58
C ILE A 24 30.20 -27.12 18.66
N HIS A 25 31.28 -27.32 19.42
CA HIS A 25 31.74 -26.34 20.42
C HIS A 25 32.18 -25.03 19.79
N ALA A 26 32.87 -25.06 18.63
CA ALA A 26 33.24 -23.85 17.92
C ALA A 26 32.01 -23.08 17.42
N LYS A 27 31.01 -23.77 16.86
CA LYS A 27 29.73 -23.16 16.45
C LYS A 27 29.01 -22.47 17.61
N SER A 28 28.94 -23.12 18.78
CA SER A 28 28.36 -22.52 19.99
C SER A 28 29.14 -21.30 20.48
N ARG A 29 30.48 -21.38 20.45
CA ARG A 29 31.36 -20.24 20.80
C ARG A 29 31.14 -19.05 19.88
N MET A 30 31.04 -19.25 18.56
CA MET A 30 30.75 -18.18 17.60
C MET A 30 29.43 -17.48 17.91
N LYS A 31 28.35 -18.24 18.16
CA LYS A 31 27.03 -17.68 18.51
C LYS A 31 27.08 -16.83 19.78
N LYS A 32 27.79 -17.31 20.82
CA LYS A 32 28.00 -16.55 22.07
C LYS A 32 28.80 -15.26 21.85
N ILE A 33 29.85 -15.31 21.02
CA ILE A 33 30.65 -14.12 20.69
C ILE A 33 29.78 -13.08 19.97
N ALA A 34 29.06 -13.48 18.92
CA ALA A 34 28.19 -12.57 18.18
C ALA A 34 27.13 -11.94 19.09
N LEU A 35 26.47 -12.76 19.92
CA LEU A 35 25.47 -12.29 20.88
C LEU A 35 26.07 -11.32 21.92
N PHE A 36 27.28 -11.58 22.40
CA PHE A 36 27.96 -10.71 23.35
C PHE A 36 28.21 -9.33 22.74
N PHE A 37 28.72 -9.24 21.52
CA PHE A 37 28.96 -7.96 20.85
C PHE A 37 27.66 -7.21 20.54
N SER A 38 26.59 -7.89 20.11
CA SER A 38 25.28 -7.24 19.90
C SER A 38 24.67 -6.73 21.21
N LEU A 39 24.78 -7.49 22.31
CA LEU A 39 24.31 -7.05 23.63
C LEU A 39 25.13 -5.88 24.18
N LEU A 40 26.44 -5.87 23.92
CA LEU A 40 27.32 -4.76 24.30
C LEU A 40 26.92 -3.50 23.51
N ASN A 41 26.58 -3.63 22.23
CA ASN A 41 26.10 -2.53 21.40
C ASN A 41 24.75 -1.97 21.91
N LEU A 42 23.82 -2.87 22.29
CA LEU A 42 22.57 -2.49 22.96
C LEU A 42 22.83 -1.70 24.25
N PHE A 43 23.76 -2.16 25.09
CA PHE A 43 24.08 -1.47 26.33
C PHE A 43 24.59 -0.04 26.08
N ILE A 44 25.44 0.16 25.07
CA ILE A 44 25.93 1.49 24.70
C ILE A 44 24.81 2.38 24.16
N SER A 45 23.88 1.83 23.37
CA SER A 45 22.72 2.59 22.90
C SER A 45 21.84 3.07 24.07
N ILE A 46 21.70 2.27 25.13
CA ILE A 46 20.97 2.66 26.35
C ILE A 46 21.71 3.76 27.10
N ILE A 47 23.03 3.70 27.22
CA ILE A 47 23.81 4.78 27.84
C ILE A 47 23.62 6.08 27.05
N MET A 48 23.71 6.02 25.71
CA MET A 48 23.45 7.20 24.88
C MET A 48 22.04 7.76 25.07
N TRP A 49 21.03 6.91 25.31
CA TRP A 49 19.68 7.36 25.59
C TRP A 49 19.58 8.12 26.93
N ILE A 50 20.28 7.66 27.96
CA ILE A 50 20.30 8.31 29.28
C ILE A 50 21.04 9.65 29.23
N GLU A 51 22.12 9.73 28.44
CA GLU A 51 22.92 10.96 28.28
C GLU A 51 22.31 11.98 27.30
N PHE A 52 21.23 11.63 26.61
CA PHE A 52 20.61 12.50 25.60
C PHE A 52 19.79 13.64 26.25
N ASP A 53 20.11 14.89 25.89
CA ASP A 53 19.40 16.07 26.41
C ASP A 53 18.22 16.46 25.52
N SER A 54 16.99 16.10 25.93
CA SER A 54 15.77 16.44 25.19
C SER A 54 15.43 17.93 25.09
N ASN A 55 16.15 18.81 25.80
CA ASN A 55 15.86 20.25 25.80
C ASN A 55 16.56 21.01 24.67
N THR A 56 17.49 20.38 23.96
CA THR A 56 18.22 21.00 22.85
C THR A 56 17.64 20.58 21.50
N SER A 57 17.52 21.53 20.57
CA SER A 57 17.02 21.27 19.21
C SER A 57 18.10 20.90 18.20
N GLY A 58 19.37 20.92 18.62
CA GLY A 58 20.52 20.60 17.76
C GLY A 58 20.92 19.13 17.83
N TYR A 59 21.70 18.70 16.84
CA TYR A 59 22.31 17.37 16.85
C TYR A 59 23.29 17.21 18.02
N GLN A 60 23.22 16.07 18.69
CA GLN A 60 24.09 15.70 19.81
C GLN A 60 25.10 14.63 19.40
N PHE A 61 26.14 14.49 20.23
CA PHE A 61 27.24 13.55 20.01
C PHE A 61 27.94 13.72 18.65
N VAL A 62 27.97 14.93 18.10
CA VAL A 62 28.47 15.20 16.75
C VAL A 62 29.97 14.91 16.63
N TYR A 63 30.35 14.21 15.58
CA TYR A 63 31.72 13.98 15.18
C TYR A 63 31.90 14.37 13.71
N GLU A 64 32.84 15.28 13.46
CA GLU A 64 33.18 15.78 12.14
C GLU A 64 34.52 15.20 11.68
N PHE A 65 34.55 14.53 10.54
CA PHE A 65 35.82 14.15 9.92
C PHE A 65 36.30 15.28 9.00
N LYS A 66 37.27 16.06 9.46
CA LYS A 66 37.81 17.23 8.73
C LYS A 66 38.79 16.89 7.60
N GLU A 67 39.23 15.64 7.50
CA GLU A 67 40.34 15.22 6.64
C GLU A 67 39.93 14.87 5.19
N LEU A 68 38.62 14.81 4.90
CA LEU A 68 38.13 14.45 3.57
C LEU A 68 37.76 15.71 2.80
N SER A 69 38.51 15.99 1.73
CA SER A 69 38.34 17.17 0.88
C SER A 69 37.11 17.10 -0.04
N PHE A 70 36.52 15.91 -0.22
CA PHE A 70 35.45 15.67 -1.19
C PHE A 70 34.05 15.50 -0.57
N CYS A 71 33.96 15.14 0.71
CA CYS A 71 32.68 15.02 1.43
C CYS A 71 32.87 15.43 2.90
N HIS A 72 31.99 16.28 3.41
CA HIS A 72 31.90 16.57 4.83
C HIS A 72 31.21 15.39 5.53
N LEU A 73 32.00 14.40 5.99
CA LEU A 73 31.46 13.31 6.80
C LEU A 73 31.13 13.84 8.20
N ASN A 74 29.92 14.35 8.34
CA ASN A 74 29.35 14.76 9.61
C ASN A 74 28.43 13.66 10.13
N VAL A 75 28.63 13.30 11.39
CA VAL A 75 27.92 12.21 12.05
C VAL A 75 27.36 12.75 13.36
N GLY A 76 26.08 12.53 13.65
CA GLY A 76 25.41 13.05 14.83
C GLY A 76 24.03 12.42 15.04
N ILE A 77 23.44 12.69 16.20
CA ILE A 77 22.17 12.08 16.61
C ILE A 77 21.17 13.17 16.97
N ASP A 78 19.92 12.97 16.54
CA ASP A 78 18.75 13.75 16.90
C ASP A 78 17.78 12.85 17.69
N GLY A 79 16.73 13.43 18.29
CA GLY A 79 15.73 12.68 19.05
C GLY A 79 15.08 11.57 18.22
N THR A 80 14.86 11.78 16.92
CA THR A 80 14.29 10.76 16.04
C THR A 80 15.26 9.62 15.73
N SER A 81 16.52 9.93 15.41
CA SER A 81 17.51 8.90 15.09
C SER A 81 17.89 8.06 16.31
N LEU A 82 17.88 8.63 17.51
CA LEU A 82 18.11 7.90 18.76
C LEU A 82 17.16 6.71 18.94
N TYR A 83 15.86 6.91 18.67
CA TYR A 83 14.87 5.82 18.79
C TYR A 83 15.10 4.71 17.76
N PHE A 84 15.51 5.06 16.53
CA PHE A 84 15.83 4.05 15.53
C PHE A 84 17.11 3.29 15.86
N ILE A 85 18.13 3.96 16.41
CA ILE A 85 19.36 3.30 16.89
C ILE A 85 19.00 2.31 18.00
N LEU A 86 18.26 2.73 19.03
CA LEU A 86 17.78 1.85 20.11
C LEU A 86 16.98 0.66 19.58
N LEU A 87 16.11 0.89 18.60
CA LEU A 87 15.32 -0.17 17.98
C LEU A 87 16.21 -1.17 17.24
N THR A 88 17.18 -0.70 16.46
CA THR A 88 18.10 -1.56 15.72
C THR A 88 18.94 -2.43 16.65
N THR A 89 19.58 -1.83 17.66
CA THR A 89 20.41 -2.56 18.63
C THR A 89 19.60 -3.49 19.53
N PHE A 90 18.30 -3.24 19.70
CA PHE A 90 17.40 -4.13 20.44
C PHE A 90 16.97 -5.35 19.61
N ILE A 91 16.70 -5.16 18.32
CA ILE A 91 16.24 -6.23 17.44
C ILE A 91 17.37 -7.21 17.09
N THR A 92 18.60 -6.73 16.92
CA THR A 92 19.76 -7.57 16.52
C THR A 92 20.02 -8.76 17.44
N PRO A 93 20.10 -8.64 18.79
CA PRO A 93 20.29 -9.78 19.67
C PRO A 93 19.09 -10.74 19.65
N ILE A 94 17.86 -10.23 19.47
CA ILE A 94 16.65 -11.05 19.36
C ILE A 94 16.71 -11.90 18.09
N CYS A 95 17.11 -11.33 16.96
CA CYS A 95 17.29 -12.06 15.72
C CYS A 95 18.35 -13.17 15.82
N LEU A 96 19.46 -12.91 16.53
CA LEU A 96 20.50 -13.90 16.78
C LEU A 96 20.01 -15.03 17.70
N LEU A 97 19.25 -14.71 18.76
CA LEU A 97 18.67 -15.69 19.67
C LEU A 97 17.59 -16.55 18.99
N SER A 98 16.74 -15.95 18.16
CA SER A 98 15.69 -16.68 17.44
C SER A 98 16.25 -17.77 16.54
N ASN A 99 17.45 -17.58 15.99
CA ASN A 99 18.09 -18.53 15.06
C ASN A 99 19.13 -19.45 15.75
N TRP A 100 19.03 -19.63 17.06
CA TRP A 100 20.04 -20.36 17.83
C TRP A 100 20.15 -21.84 17.44
N ILE A 101 19.06 -22.47 17.02
CA ILE A 101 19.01 -23.92 16.72
C ILE A 101 18.93 -24.18 15.21
N ASP A 102 18.20 -23.34 14.48
CA ASP A 102 17.77 -23.64 13.11
C ASP A 102 18.90 -23.59 12.07
N ILE A 103 19.87 -22.70 12.27
CA ILE A 103 20.96 -22.52 11.31
C ILE A 103 22.11 -23.48 11.65
N LYS A 104 22.29 -24.48 10.78
CA LYS A 104 23.31 -25.54 10.90
C LYS A 104 24.51 -25.35 9.97
N ASP A 105 24.29 -24.72 8.81
CA ASP A 105 25.29 -24.57 7.75
C ASP A 105 25.76 -23.13 7.61
N LYS A 106 27.09 -22.97 7.42
CA LYS A 106 27.75 -21.68 7.16
C LYS A 106 27.46 -20.61 8.22
N ILE A 107 27.35 -21.01 9.48
CA ILE A 107 26.97 -20.15 10.62
C ILE A 107 27.91 -18.95 10.74
N LYS A 108 29.20 -19.12 10.44
CA LYS A 108 30.17 -18.03 10.50
C LYS A 108 29.75 -16.84 9.63
N TYR A 109 29.39 -17.11 8.37
CA TYR A 109 28.98 -16.08 7.42
C TYR A 109 27.63 -15.45 7.79
N PHE A 110 26.73 -16.23 8.38
CA PHE A 110 25.46 -15.72 8.90
C PHE A 110 25.69 -14.68 10.00
N LEU A 111 26.49 -15.03 11.02
CA LEU A 111 26.77 -14.15 12.15
C LEU A 111 27.50 -12.87 11.74
N ILE A 112 28.50 -12.99 10.86
CA ILE A 112 29.22 -11.83 10.31
C ILE A 112 28.26 -10.93 9.51
N SER A 113 27.38 -11.52 8.70
CA SER A 113 26.41 -10.73 7.91
C SER A 113 25.44 -9.95 8.81
N PHE A 114 25.01 -10.52 9.94
CA PHE A 114 24.15 -9.83 10.91
C PHE A 114 24.86 -8.69 11.64
N LEU A 115 26.10 -8.88 12.07
CA LEU A 115 26.88 -7.81 12.73
C LEU A 115 27.24 -6.68 11.75
N ILE A 116 27.56 -7.01 10.49
CA ILE A 116 27.76 -5.98 9.45
C ILE A 116 26.44 -5.25 9.17
N LEU A 117 25.33 -5.98 9.06
CA LEU A 117 24.00 -5.39 8.85
C LEU A 117 23.66 -4.40 9.97
N GLU A 118 23.90 -4.77 11.23
CA GLU A 118 23.73 -3.89 12.39
C GLU A 118 24.51 -2.59 12.23
N THR A 119 25.80 -2.66 11.91
CA THR A 119 26.67 -1.46 11.75
C THR A 119 26.21 -0.53 10.64
N LEU A 120 25.79 -1.08 9.50
CA LEU A 120 25.33 -0.30 8.37
C LEU A 120 23.97 0.36 8.67
N GLN A 121 23.05 -0.35 9.33
CA GLN A 121 21.77 0.21 9.74
C GLN A 121 21.95 1.36 10.73
N ILE A 122 22.85 1.20 11.70
CA ILE A 122 23.19 2.28 12.64
C ILE A 122 23.79 3.46 11.86
N ALA A 123 24.74 3.22 10.95
CA ALA A 123 25.35 4.30 10.16
C ALA A 123 24.31 5.14 9.41
N VAL A 124 23.28 4.52 8.81
CA VAL A 124 22.19 5.22 8.13
C VAL A 124 21.50 6.25 9.03
N PHE A 125 21.30 5.96 10.32
CA PHE A 125 20.58 6.86 11.23
C PHE A 125 21.44 7.96 11.83
N VAL A 126 22.75 7.83 11.77
CA VAL A 126 23.69 8.73 12.46
C VAL A 126 24.35 9.71 11.47
N VAL A 127 24.23 9.47 10.16
CA VAL A 127 24.82 10.31 9.14
C VAL A 127 24.04 11.62 8.94
N LEU A 128 24.77 12.75 8.89
CA LEU A 128 24.20 14.10 8.70
C LEU A 128 24.32 14.63 7.26
N ASP A 129 24.91 13.86 6.35
CA ASP A 129 25.04 14.20 4.93
C ASP A 129 24.13 13.29 4.08
N LEU A 130 23.32 13.90 3.22
CA LEU A 130 22.31 13.24 2.40
C LEU A 130 22.93 12.29 1.36
N LEU A 131 24.11 12.61 0.80
CA LEU A 131 24.82 11.73 -0.13
C LEU A 131 25.37 10.51 0.60
N LEU A 132 25.96 10.72 1.77
CA LEU A 132 26.50 9.65 2.60
C LEU A 132 25.39 8.74 3.12
N PHE A 133 24.24 9.32 3.49
CA PHE A 133 23.03 8.58 3.86
C PHE A 133 22.66 7.58 2.76
N TYR A 134 22.65 8.03 1.50
CA TYR A 134 22.34 7.18 0.35
C TYR A 134 23.33 6.02 0.18
N ILE A 135 24.63 6.28 0.36
CA ILE A 135 25.68 5.26 0.25
C ILE A 135 25.46 4.17 1.31
N PHE A 136 25.21 4.54 2.57
CA PHE A 136 24.94 3.55 3.62
C PHE A 136 23.59 2.85 3.42
N PHE A 137 22.57 3.57 2.96
CA PHE A 137 21.25 3.01 2.66
C PHE A 137 21.34 1.90 1.61
N GLU A 138 22.08 2.12 0.51
CA GLU A 138 22.34 1.09 -0.49
C GLU A 138 23.22 -0.05 0.04
N SER A 139 24.20 0.27 0.88
CA SER A 139 25.12 -0.73 1.45
C SER A 139 24.39 -1.77 2.31
N VAL A 140 23.31 -1.38 3.01
CA VAL A 140 22.45 -2.30 3.80
C VAL A 140 21.85 -3.41 2.93
N LEU A 141 21.60 -3.15 1.64
CA LEU A 141 21.04 -4.15 0.73
C LEU A 141 21.98 -5.34 0.50
N ILE A 142 23.30 -5.14 0.58
CA ILE A 142 24.27 -6.21 0.27
C ILE A 142 24.20 -7.34 1.32
N PRO A 143 24.33 -7.09 2.65
CA PRO A 143 24.16 -8.16 3.64
C PRO A 143 22.75 -8.74 3.62
N LEU A 144 21.73 -7.90 3.44
CA LEU A 144 20.33 -8.36 3.42
C LEU A 144 20.08 -9.34 2.26
N PHE A 145 20.60 -9.02 1.07
CA PHE A 145 20.52 -9.88 -0.10
C PHE A 145 21.21 -11.23 0.16
N LEU A 146 22.41 -11.22 0.74
CA LEU A 146 23.16 -12.44 1.08
C LEU A 146 22.39 -13.31 2.09
N ILE A 147 21.78 -12.69 3.11
CA ILE A 147 21.03 -13.40 4.15
C ILE A 147 19.83 -14.15 3.53
N ILE A 148 19.03 -13.45 2.71
CA ILE A 148 17.84 -14.03 2.08
C ILE A 148 18.22 -15.13 1.07
N LEU A 149 19.26 -14.88 0.25
CA LEU A 149 19.68 -15.79 -0.81
C LEU A 149 20.14 -17.15 -0.25
N THR A 150 20.89 -17.13 0.86
CA THR A 150 21.51 -18.33 1.41
C THR A 150 20.63 -19.02 2.45
N TRP A 151 20.12 -18.30 3.46
CA TRP A 151 19.34 -18.85 4.58
C TRP A 151 17.81 -18.69 4.44
N GLY A 152 17.30 -18.18 3.32
CA GLY A 152 15.86 -18.17 3.05
C GLY A 152 15.24 -19.58 3.01
N ALA A 153 14.03 -19.73 3.57
CA ALA A 153 13.39 -21.03 3.78
C ALA A 153 12.81 -21.69 2.51
N SER A 154 12.38 -20.90 1.51
CA SER A 154 11.67 -21.41 0.33
C SER A 154 12.61 -21.67 -0.86
N GLN A 155 12.22 -22.59 -1.76
CA GLN A 155 12.91 -22.77 -3.05
C GLN A 155 12.90 -21.49 -3.89
N ALA A 156 11.92 -20.60 -3.67
CA ALA A 156 11.80 -19.30 -4.32
C ALA A 156 12.68 -18.21 -3.68
N LYS A 157 13.56 -18.53 -2.72
CA LYS A 157 14.44 -17.54 -2.06
C LYS A 157 15.31 -16.74 -3.03
N ILE A 158 15.76 -17.36 -4.13
CA ILE A 158 16.52 -16.69 -5.18
C ILE A 158 15.66 -15.60 -5.82
N ARG A 159 14.42 -15.94 -6.22
CA ARG A 159 13.47 -14.97 -6.80
C ARG A 159 13.13 -13.87 -5.80
N ALA A 160 12.93 -14.21 -4.53
CA ALA A 160 12.61 -13.23 -3.48
C ALA A 160 13.77 -12.24 -3.24
N ALA A 161 15.01 -12.74 -3.17
CA ALA A 161 16.21 -11.91 -3.01
C ALA A 161 16.38 -10.95 -4.21
N TYR A 162 16.24 -11.45 -5.44
CA TYR A 162 16.31 -10.61 -6.65
C TYR A 162 15.18 -9.58 -6.71
N LEU A 163 13.95 -9.95 -6.37
CA LEU A 163 12.83 -9.02 -6.35
C LEU A 163 13.04 -7.92 -5.31
N LEU A 164 13.50 -8.28 -4.11
CA LEU A 164 13.82 -7.32 -3.07
C LEU A 164 14.90 -6.35 -3.55
N PHE A 165 16.03 -6.86 -4.06
CA PHE A 165 17.14 -6.06 -4.55
C PHE A 165 16.76 -5.15 -5.72
N LEU A 166 16.09 -5.68 -6.75
CA LEU A 166 15.71 -4.89 -7.92
C LEU A 166 14.64 -3.84 -7.58
N TYR A 167 13.69 -4.17 -6.71
CA TYR A 167 12.64 -3.24 -6.31
C TYR A 167 13.22 -2.08 -5.49
N THR A 168 14.14 -2.36 -4.55
CA THR A 168 14.80 -1.32 -3.76
C THR A 168 15.74 -0.48 -4.60
N LEU A 169 16.57 -1.11 -5.45
CA LEU A 169 17.51 -0.43 -6.34
C LEU A 169 16.79 0.51 -7.32
N PHE A 170 15.68 0.05 -7.90
CA PHE A 170 14.91 0.90 -8.81
C PHE A 170 14.37 2.14 -8.10
N GLY A 171 13.84 1.99 -6.88
CA GLY A 171 13.37 3.12 -6.09
C GLY A 171 14.49 4.07 -5.66
N SER A 172 15.67 3.53 -5.33
CA SER A 172 16.79 4.33 -4.86
C SER A 172 17.50 5.11 -5.97
N LEU A 173 17.51 4.63 -7.22
CA LEU A 173 18.01 5.42 -8.36
C LEU A 173 17.27 6.75 -8.52
N PHE A 174 15.95 6.77 -8.29
CA PHE A 174 15.15 8.00 -8.28
C PHE A 174 15.48 8.90 -7.10
N MET A 175 15.76 8.30 -5.94
CA MET A 175 16.26 9.04 -4.79
C MET A 175 17.59 9.70 -5.15
N LEU A 176 18.57 8.97 -5.69
CA LEU A 176 19.86 9.50 -6.11
C LEU A 176 19.72 10.71 -7.05
N LEU A 177 18.81 10.63 -8.03
CA LEU A 177 18.55 11.75 -8.93
C LEU A 177 18.09 12.99 -8.16
N ALA A 178 17.21 12.82 -7.17
CA ALA A 178 16.78 13.91 -6.29
C ALA A 178 17.95 14.50 -5.48
N ILE A 179 18.82 13.66 -4.92
CA ILE A 179 20.03 14.10 -4.18
C ILE A 179 20.92 14.94 -5.07
N ILE A 180 21.18 14.48 -6.30
CA ILE A 180 22.02 15.19 -7.27
C ILE A 180 21.40 16.55 -7.62
N THR A 181 20.07 16.61 -7.82
CA THR A 181 19.41 17.90 -8.08
C THR A 181 19.50 18.87 -6.91
N ILE A 182 19.39 18.38 -5.67
CA ILE A 182 19.57 19.19 -4.45
C ILE A 182 21.02 19.69 -4.36
N LEU A 183 21.99 18.82 -4.65
CA LEU A 183 23.41 19.18 -4.67
C LEU A 183 23.70 20.28 -5.71
N PHE A 184 23.11 20.20 -6.91
CA PHE A 184 23.27 21.26 -7.92
C PHE A 184 22.60 22.58 -7.53
N TYR A 185 21.50 22.54 -6.78
CA TYR A 185 20.76 23.73 -6.36
C TYR A 185 21.41 24.44 -5.16
N LEU A 186 21.83 23.68 -4.15
CA LEU A 186 22.35 24.21 -2.88
C LEU A 186 23.88 24.21 -2.79
N GLY A 187 24.57 23.48 -3.66
CA GLY A 187 26.03 23.31 -3.61
C GLY A 187 26.53 22.46 -2.45
N SER A 188 25.63 21.91 -1.63
CA SER A 188 25.94 21.09 -0.46
C SER A 188 24.86 20.04 -0.21
N THR A 189 25.22 18.97 0.51
CA THR A 189 24.33 17.85 0.87
C THR A 189 24.13 17.70 2.38
N ASP A 190 24.61 18.65 3.18
CA ASP A 190 24.42 18.66 4.63
C ASP A 190 22.94 18.89 4.99
N PHE A 191 22.36 18.05 5.84
CA PHE A 191 20.98 18.20 6.29
C PHE A 191 20.71 19.57 6.93
N GLN A 192 21.68 20.14 7.65
CA GLN A 192 21.52 21.46 8.28
C GLN A 192 21.33 22.56 7.22
N LEU A 193 22.17 22.58 6.20
CA LEU A 193 22.08 23.57 5.12
C LEU A 193 20.81 23.38 4.28
N ILE A 194 20.40 22.14 4.05
CA ILE A 194 19.15 21.83 3.35
C ILE A 194 17.94 22.34 4.14
N SER A 195 17.92 22.15 5.46
CA SER A 195 16.80 22.58 6.32
C SER A 195 16.58 24.09 6.35
N LEU A 196 17.63 24.88 6.09
CA LEU A 196 17.59 26.34 6.04
C LEU A 196 17.15 26.87 4.67
N SER A 197 17.10 26.01 3.66
CA SER A 197 16.82 26.40 2.28
C SER A 197 15.34 26.27 1.91
N GLU A 198 14.78 27.32 1.32
CA GLU A 198 13.41 27.30 0.79
C GLU A 198 13.41 26.73 -0.64
N ILE A 199 13.14 25.44 -0.77
CA ILE A 199 12.92 24.77 -2.06
C ILE A 199 11.47 25.08 -2.51
N SER A 200 11.28 25.50 -3.77
CA SER A 200 9.94 25.87 -4.28
C SER A 200 8.96 24.68 -4.23
N LEU A 201 7.67 24.95 -3.93
CA LEU A 201 6.65 23.90 -3.80
C LEU A 201 6.53 23.00 -5.05
N GLU A 202 6.78 23.55 -6.25
CA GLU A 202 6.78 22.76 -7.48
C GLU A 202 7.96 21.80 -7.56
N SER A 203 9.17 22.25 -7.20
CA SER A 203 10.34 21.38 -7.16
C SER A 203 10.24 20.34 -6.04
N GLN A 204 9.65 20.68 -4.88
CA GLN A 204 9.33 19.69 -3.83
C GLN A 204 8.37 18.60 -4.32
N LYS A 205 7.36 18.93 -5.13
CA LYS A 205 6.45 17.94 -5.73
C LYS A 205 7.19 16.98 -6.67
N TRP A 206 8.11 17.49 -7.50
CA TRP A 206 8.92 16.65 -8.38
C TRP A 206 9.89 15.76 -7.60
N LEU A 207 10.54 16.30 -6.56
CA LEU A 207 11.42 15.55 -5.66
C LEU A 207 10.65 14.45 -4.89
N TRP A 208 9.42 14.72 -4.46
CA TRP A 208 8.53 13.75 -3.79
C TRP A 208 7.88 12.74 -4.75
N LEU A 209 7.68 13.11 -6.02
CA LEU A 209 7.16 12.21 -7.05
C LEU A 209 8.22 11.24 -7.57
N SER A 210 9.51 11.57 -7.46
CA SER A 210 10.62 10.70 -7.90
C SER A 210 10.51 9.27 -7.33
N PRO A 211 10.24 9.02 -6.03
CA PRO A 211 10.00 7.67 -5.51
C PRO A 211 8.58 7.13 -5.80
N SER A 212 7.61 8.02 -6.05
CA SER A 212 6.18 7.69 -6.14
C SER A 212 5.73 7.21 -7.52
N PHE A 213 6.49 7.50 -8.59
CA PHE A 213 6.17 7.06 -9.95
C PHE A 213 6.23 5.53 -10.11
N SER A 214 7.06 4.82 -9.32
CA SER A 214 7.15 3.35 -9.37
C SER A 214 5.86 2.62 -8.94
N LYS A 215 5.03 3.23 -8.09
CA LYS A 215 3.76 2.61 -7.64
C LYS A 215 2.53 2.99 -8.47
N ARG A 216 2.60 4.03 -9.33
CA ARG A 216 1.44 4.48 -10.12
C ARG A 216 1.35 3.89 -11.52
N ASP A 217 2.44 3.35 -12.06
CA ASP A 217 2.46 2.91 -13.46
C ASP A 217 2.08 1.43 -13.70
N MET A 218 1.78 0.65 -12.66
CA MET A 218 1.28 -0.74 -12.81
C MET A 218 -0.24 -0.90 -12.72
N THR A 219 -1.00 0.14 -12.33
CA THR A 219 -2.47 0.10 -12.30
C THR A 219 -3.13 0.89 -13.42
N SER A 220 -2.36 1.69 -14.18
CA SER A 220 -2.86 2.46 -15.32
C SER A 220 -2.85 1.68 -16.65
N ARG A 221 -2.24 0.50 -16.73
CA ARG A 221 -2.09 -0.24 -18.01
C ARG A 221 -3.25 -1.14 -18.43
N VAL A 222 -4.45 -1.01 -17.86
CA VAL A 222 -5.61 -1.85 -18.24
C VAL A 222 -6.90 -1.07 -18.57
N ILE A 223 -6.86 0.26 -18.72
CA ILE A 223 -8.03 0.99 -19.24
C ILE A 223 -7.55 2.01 -20.28
N PRO A 224 -7.85 1.82 -21.58
CA PRO A 224 -7.40 2.74 -22.60
C PRO A 224 -8.01 4.14 -22.39
N ASP A 225 -7.13 5.15 -22.42
CA ASP A 225 -7.25 6.48 -23.00
C ASP A 225 -8.60 6.88 -23.61
N ILE A 226 -9.64 7.04 -22.78
CA ILE A 226 -10.93 7.66 -23.19
C ILE A 226 -11.17 9.00 -22.45
N ILE A 227 -10.33 9.34 -21.46
CA ILE A 227 -10.59 10.48 -20.56
C ILE A 227 -10.29 11.85 -21.21
N ASP A 228 -9.51 11.92 -22.29
CA ASP A 228 -9.20 13.20 -22.96
C ASP A 228 -10.30 13.72 -23.91
N SER A 229 -11.49 13.11 -23.89
CA SER A 229 -12.61 13.49 -24.78
C SER A 229 -13.84 14.10 -24.08
N GLU A 230 -13.87 14.20 -22.74
CA GLU A 230 -15.05 14.73 -22.06
C GLU A 230 -15.01 16.27 -21.93
N PRO A 231 -16.05 17.01 -22.41
CA PRO A 231 -16.16 18.44 -22.16
C PRO A 231 -16.32 18.70 -20.66
N SER A 232 -15.73 19.79 -20.15
CA SER A 232 -15.87 20.19 -18.75
C SER A 232 -17.34 20.15 -18.28
N LEU A 233 -17.61 19.75 -17.03
CA LEU A 233 -18.97 19.63 -16.49
C LEU A 233 -19.82 20.90 -16.70
N LEU A 234 -19.15 22.06 -16.73
CA LEU A 234 -19.72 23.36 -17.09
C LEU A 234 -20.27 23.42 -18.53
N LYS A 235 -19.50 22.92 -19.51
CA LYS A 235 -19.91 22.85 -20.91
C LYS A 235 -21.02 21.81 -21.12
N ARG A 236 -21.06 20.75 -20.30
CA ARG A 236 -22.05 19.68 -20.38
C ARG A 236 -23.43 20.08 -19.83
N PHE A 237 -23.48 20.96 -18.81
CA PHE A 237 -24.74 21.37 -18.15
C PHE A 237 -24.90 22.89 -18.00
N PRO A 238 -25.05 23.65 -19.11
CA PRO A 238 -25.15 25.12 -19.04
C PRO A 238 -26.40 25.61 -18.29
N GLY A 239 -27.51 24.87 -18.34
CA GLY A 239 -28.78 25.25 -17.68
C GLY A 239 -28.83 24.95 -16.18
N SER A 240 -28.03 24.00 -15.68
CA SER A 240 -28.06 23.56 -14.27
C SER A 240 -27.18 24.40 -13.36
N ASN A 241 -26.49 25.41 -13.90
CA ASN A 241 -25.36 26.09 -13.26
C ASN A 241 -25.73 27.39 -12.51
N LYS A 242 -26.98 27.85 -12.58
CA LYS A 242 -27.33 29.23 -12.18
C LYS A 242 -27.35 29.50 -10.66
N LYS A 243 -27.30 28.51 -9.77
CA LYS A 243 -27.52 28.75 -8.31
C LYS A 243 -26.77 27.88 -7.29
N TYR A 244 -26.00 26.84 -7.66
CA TYR A 244 -25.63 25.80 -6.67
C TYR A 244 -24.14 25.50 -6.47
N LEU A 245 -23.23 26.08 -7.23
CA LEU A 245 -21.79 25.89 -7.01
C LEU A 245 -21.11 27.26 -6.86
N PRO A 246 -21.18 27.90 -5.67
CA PRO A 246 -20.14 28.87 -5.33
C PRO A 246 -18.78 28.16 -5.42
N SER A 247 -17.77 28.83 -5.97
CA SER A 247 -16.40 28.32 -5.95
C SER A 247 -15.98 28.09 -4.51
N ASN A 248 -15.90 26.82 -4.10
CA ASN A 248 -15.49 26.47 -2.74
C ASN A 248 -13.96 26.57 -2.64
N THR A 249 -13.46 27.79 -2.43
CA THR A 249 -12.02 28.08 -2.24
C THR A 249 -11.53 27.73 -0.83
N SER A 250 -12.43 27.28 0.05
CA SER A 250 -12.16 27.01 1.47
C SER A 250 -12.20 25.53 1.85
N CYS A 251 -11.92 24.60 0.92
CA CYS A 251 -11.74 23.19 1.29
C CYS A 251 -10.35 23.01 1.94
N LYS A 252 -10.30 23.08 3.28
CA LYS A 252 -9.07 22.93 4.09
C LYS A 252 -8.66 21.47 4.32
N GLU A 253 -9.54 20.51 4.02
CA GLU A 253 -9.29 19.09 4.25
C GLU A 253 -9.39 18.30 2.94
N ILE A 254 -8.40 17.44 2.69
CA ILE A 254 -8.45 16.44 1.63
C ILE A 254 -9.41 15.35 2.10
N VAL A 255 -10.68 15.45 1.69
CA VAL A 255 -11.64 14.37 1.90
C VAL A 255 -11.44 13.34 0.80
N ILE A 256 -10.90 12.17 1.16
CA ILE A 256 -10.78 11.04 0.24
C ILE A 256 -12.19 10.69 -0.26
N TYR A 257 -12.39 10.72 -1.57
CA TYR A 257 -13.67 10.40 -2.18
C TYR A 257 -14.15 9.01 -1.72
N GLY A 258 -15.33 8.93 -1.12
CA GLY A 258 -15.91 7.67 -0.64
C GLY A 258 -15.62 7.29 0.81
N SER A 259 -14.88 8.08 1.59
CA SER A 259 -14.59 7.75 3.01
C SER A 259 -15.76 8.02 3.97
N ASN A 260 -16.68 8.93 3.62
CA ASN A 260 -17.84 9.31 4.44
C ASN A 260 -19.16 9.22 3.65
N LEU A 261 -19.43 8.05 3.05
CA LEU A 261 -20.69 7.81 2.34
C LEU A 261 -21.83 7.55 3.35
N CYS A 262 -22.56 8.59 3.74
CA CYS A 262 -23.79 8.46 4.54
C CYS A 262 -24.97 7.95 3.68
N THR A 263 -25.96 7.31 4.32
CA THR A 263 -27.15 6.82 3.61
C THR A 263 -27.93 7.98 2.98
N THR A 264 -28.33 7.88 1.70
CA THR A 264 -29.09 8.95 1.00
C THR A 264 -30.60 8.65 0.91
N VAL A 265 -31.06 7.80 1.82
CA VAL A 265 -32.46 7.38 1.91
C VAL A 265 -33.31 8.59 2.29
N ASN A 266 -34.43 8.78 1.60
CA ASN A 266 -35.34 9.93 1.73
C ASN A 266 -34.77 11.30 1.30
N TYR A 267 -33.55 11.36 0.74
CA TYR A 267 -33.01 12.62 0.21
C TYR A 267 -33.72 12.98 -1.10
N PRO A 268 -33.89 14.29 -1.42
CA PRO A 268 -34.41 14.72 -2.72
C PRO A 268 -33.53 14.24 -3.89
N PRO A 269 -34.07 14.17 -5.13
CA PRO A 269 -33.29 13.79 -6.30
C PRO A 269 -32.13 14.77 -6.53
N TYR A 270 -30.95 14.23 -6.81
CA TYR A 270 -29.77 15.05 -7.11
C TYR A 270 -29.90 15.76 -8.46
N THR A 271 -29.28 16.94 -8.56
CA THR A 271 -29.15 17.68 -9.82
C THR A 271 -28.36 16.86 -10.84
N SER A 272 -28.43 17.21 -12.13
CA SER A 272 -27.66 16.51 -13.17
C SER A 272 -26.16 16.55 -12.87
N ILE A 273 -25.62 17.71 -12.46
CA ILE A 273 -24.21 17.90 -12.14
C ILE A 273 -23.77 16.99 -11.00
N VAL A 274 -24.49 17.01 -9.88
CA VAL A 274 -24.16 16.18 -8.70
C VAL A 274 -24.21 14.69 -9.07
N ARG A 275 -25.19 14.25 -9.87
CA ARG A 275 -25.25 12.86 -10.36
C ARG A 275 -24.03 12.46 -11.18
N TYR A 276 -23.45 13.37 -11.95
CA TYR A 276 -22.23 13.12 -12.72
C TYR A 276 -20.96 13.08 -11.86
N MET A 277 -20.94 13.80 -10.74
CA MET A 277 -19.84 13.75 -9.77
C MET A 277 -19.89 12.49 -8.88
N VAL A 278 -20.97 11.69 -8.94
CA VAL A 278 -21.12 10.46 -8.16
C VAL A 278 -20.42 9.31 -8.87
N GLU A 279 -19.31 8.85 -8.29
CA GLU A 279 -18.52 7.71 -8.74
C GLU A 279 -18.66 6.51 -7.78
N ILE A 280 -18.12 5.37 -8.20
CA ILE A 280 -18.15 4.12 -7.45
C ILE A 280 -16.73 3.86 -6.94
N PRO A 281 -16.51 3.79 -5.61
CA PRO A 281 -15.21 3.47 -5.06
C PRO A 281 -14.82 2.02 -5.42
N SER A 282 -13.51 1.77 -5.54
CA SER A 282 -12.97 0.51 -6.04
C SER A 282 -13.40 -0.72 -5.23
N ASN A 283 -13.61 -0.56 -3.92
CA ASN A 283 -14.10 -1.60 -3.02
C ASN A 283 -15.55 -2.05 -3.28
N LEU A 284 -16.39 -1.21 -3.91
CA LEU A 284 -17.77 -1.56 -4.25
C LEU A 284 -17.90 -2.22 -5.63
N ASN A 285 -16.84 -2.16 -6.46
CA ASN A 285 -16.84 -2.76 -7.79
C ASN A 285 -17.03 -4.29 -7.73
N SER A 286 -16.38 -4.96 -6.78
CA SER A 286 -16.51 -6.40 -6.56
C SER A 286 -17.95 -6.81 -6.24
N ILE A 287 -18.62 -6.02 -5.40
CA ILE A 287 -20.03 -6.22 -5.03
C ILE A 287 -20.90 -6.12 -6.28
N ILE A 288 -20.73 -5.08 -7.09
CA ILE A 288 -21.54 -4.88 -8.31
C ILE A 288 -21.34 -6.04 -9.28
N VAL A 289 -20.09 -6.47 -9.51
CA VAL A 289 -19.81 -7.63 -10.37
C VAL A 289 -20.51 -8.89 -9.87
N GLY A 290 -20.41 -9.22 -8.58
CA GLY A 290 -21.08 -10.39 -8.01
C GLY A 290 -22.61 -10.31 -8.06
N LEU A 291 -23.18 -9.11 -7.90
CA LEU A 291 -24.62 -8.89 -8.08
C LEU A 291 -25.06 -9.07 -9.53
N LEU A 292 -24.27 -8.56 -10.49
CA LEU A 292 -24.56 -8.71 -11.91
C LEU A 292 -24.37 -10.15 -12.40
N LEU A 293 -23.50 -10.94 -11.76
CA LEU A 293 -23.40 -12.38 -12.06
C LEU A 293 -24.53 -13.20 -11.44
N SER A 294 -25.22 -12.66 -10.43
CA SER A 294 -26.41 -13.26 -9.82
C SER A 294 -27.71 -12.58 -10.31
N ASP A 295 -28.73 -12.48 -9.44
CA ASP A 295 -30.07 -11.94 -9.74
C ASP A 295 -30.14 -10.41 -9.87
N GLY A 296 -29.00 -9.72 -9.80
CA GLY A 296 -28.92 -8.28 -10.04
C GLY A 296 -29.12 -7.93 -11.51
N TRP A 297 -29.72 -6.77 -11.77
CA TRP A 297 -29.98 -6.27 -13.12
C TRP A 297 -29.71 -4.78 -13.22
N LEU A 298 -29.41 -4.34 -14.45
CA LEU A 298 -29.24 -2.93 -14.79
C LEU A 298 -30.32 -2.54 -15.78
N PHE A 299 -30.90 -1.36 -15.59
CA PHE A 299 -31.86 -0.78 -16.51
C PHE A 299 -31.38 0.59 -16.97
N LYS A 300 -31.27 0.77 -18.28
CA LYS A 300 -30.91 2.04 -18.92
C LYS A 300 -32.17 2.82 -19.30
N ASN A 301 -32.29 4.04 -18.80
CA ASN A 301 -33.39 4.94 -19.14
C ASN A 301 -33.11 5.64 -20.49
N ASN A 302 -34.14 6.26 -21.09
CA ASN A 302 -34.07 7.00 -22.34
C ASN A 302 -33.05 8.15 -22.31
N ALA A 303 -32.80 8.74 -21.14
CA ALA A 303 -31.77 9.76 -20.93
C ALA A 303 -30.32 9.21 -20.92
N GLY A 304 -30.13 7.91 -21.17
CA GLY A 304 -28.81 7.27 -21.24
C GLY A 304 -28.22 6.81 -19.90
N ASN A 305 -28.83 7.19 -18.77
CA ASN A 305 -28.36 6.81 -17.44
C ASN A 305 -28.96 5.49 -16.97
N THR A 306 -28.27 4.82 -16.06
CA THR A 306 -28.64 3.47 -15.61
C THR A 306 -28.93 3.38 -14.13
N LEU A 307 -29.77 2.41 -13.78
CA LEU A 307 -30.16 2.08 -12.42
C LEU A 307 -29.86 0.60 -12.16
N LEU A 308 -29.39 0.31 -10.95
CA LEU A 308 -29.08 -1.04 -10.48
C LEU A 308 -30.23 -1.52 -9.60
N GLY A 309 -30.73 -2.72 -9.88
CA GLY A 309 -31.77 -3.38 -9.11
C GLY A 309 -31.31 -4.77 -8.65
N LEU A 310 -31.78 -5.17 -7.47
CA LEU A 310 -31.64 -6.53 -6.96
C LEU A 310 -32.99 -6.96 -6.38
N LYS A 311 -33.44 -8.15 -6.75
CA LYS A 311 -34.67 -8.74 -6.24
C LYS A 311 -34.41 -10.18 -5.81
N GLN A 312 -34.85 -10.53 -4.61
CA GLN A 312 -34.72 -11.87 -4.05
C GLN A 312 -36.03 -12.35 -3.43
N SER A 313 -36.12 -13.65 -3.20
CA SER A 313 -37.23 -14.26 -2.44
C SER A 313 -37.23 -13.77 -0.98
N MET A 314 -38.36 -13.95 -0.28
CA MET A 314 -38.45 -13.57 1.15
C MET A 314 -37.44 -14.35 2.03
N PHE A 315 -37.08 -15.57 1.65
CA PHE A 315 -36.10 -16.39 2.36
C PHE A 315 -34.70 -15.76 2.33
N ASN A 316 -34.30 -15.19 1.19
CA ASN A 316 -33.02 -14.52 1.01
C ASN A 316 -33.09 -13.00 1.27
N SER A 317 -34.09 -12.53 2.02
CA SER A 317 -34.27 -11.10 2.32
C SER A 317 -33.09 -10.49 3.09
N THR A 318 -32.44 -11.27 3.96
CA THR A 318 -31.25 -10.86 4.73
C THR A 318 -30.10 -10.42 3.81
N PHE A 319 -29.89 -11.12 2.70
CA PHE A 319 -28.88 -10.75 1.70
C PHE A 319 -29.20 -9.40 1.05
N VAL A 320 -30.47 -9.14 0.71
CA VAL A 320 -30.88 -7.85 0.13
C VAL A 320 -30.64 -6.71 1.10
N PHE A 321 -30.95 -6.88 2.39
CA PHE A 321 -30.66 -5.86 3.40
C PHE A 321 -29.16 -5.66 3.63
N TYR A 322 -28.37 -6.72 3.58
CA TYR A 322 -26.91 -6.63 3.66
C TYR A 322 -26.31 -5.83 2.50
N VAL A 323 -26.71 -6.14 1.27
CA VAL A 323 -26.30 -5.41 0.06
C VAL A 323 -26.80 -3.97 0.11
N PHE A 324 -28.04 -3.75 0.55
CA PHE A 324 -28.60 -2.41 0.74
C PHE A 324 -27.76 -1.59 1.71
N ASN A 325 -27.28 -2.15 2.81
CA ASN A 325 -26.45 -1.40 3.76
C ASN A 325 -25.16 -0.88 3.10
N LYS A 326 -24.53 -1.71 2.24
CA LYS A 326 -23.33 -1.33 1.48
C LYS A 326 -23.61 -0.31 0.36
N LEU A 327 -24.77 -0.37 -0.28
CA LEU A 327 -25.16 0.50 -1.41
C LEU A 327 -26.17 1.58 -1.04
N SER A 328 -26.40 1.81 0.26
CA SER A 328 -27.42 2.71 0.80
C SER A 328 -27.21 4.15 0.34
N HIS A 329 -25.96 4.56 0.12
CA HIS A 329 -25.60 5.86 -0.43
C HIS A 329 -26.15 6.09 -1.85
N TYR A 330 -26.41 5.04 -2.62
CA TYR A 330 -26.96 5.15 -3.97
C TYR A 330 -28.49 4.99 -4.01
N CYS A 331 -29.13 4.65 -2.89
CA CYS A 331 -30.55 4.33 -2.83
C CYS A 331 -31.38 5.54 -2.37
N SER A 332 -32.56 5.75 -2.97
CA SER A 332 -33.49 6.79 -2.50
C SER A 332 -34.45 6.32 -1.42
N ARG A 333 -34.67 5.01 -1.33
CA ARG A 333 -35.68 4.36 -0.46
C ARG A 333 -35.12 3.07 0.11
N TYR A 334 -35.68 2.61 1.22
CA TYR A 334 -35.43 1.29 1.77
C TYR A 334 -35.93 0.17 0.83
N PRO A 335 -35.43 -1.07 0.98
CA PRO A 335 -35.92 -2.22 0.21
C PRO A 335 -37.43 -2.39 0.37
N THR A 336 -38.12 -2.63 -0.75
CA THR A 336 -39.58 -2.73 -0.81
C THR A 336 -40.02 -4.17 -1.04
N ILE A 337 -41.16 -4.54 -0.47
CA ILE A 337 -41.76 -5.85 -0.69
C ILE A 337 -42.52 -5.81 -2.01
N THR A 338 -42.20 -6.74 -2.91
CA THR A 338 -42.85 -6.88 -4.22
C THR A 338 -43.54 -8.23 -4.30
N SER A 339 -44.64 -8.28 -5.06
CA SER A 339 -45.34 -9.53 -5.34
C SER A 339 -45.40 -9.76 -6.85
N THR A 340 -45.10 -10.98 -7.28
CA THR A 340 -45.13 -11.39 -8.68
C THR A 340 -46.07 -12.58 -8.84
N ARG A 341 -47.00 -12.49 -9.79
CA ARG A 341 -47.95 -13.56 -10.10
C ARG A 341 -47.41 -14.42 -11.23
N LEU A 342 -47.16 -15.70 -10.96
CA LEU A 342 -46.70 -16.67 -11.95
C LEU A 342 -47.65 -17.87 -11.95
N LYS A 343 -48.23 -18.20 -13.12
CA LYS A 343 -49.19 -19.31 -13.30
C LYS A 343 -50.27 -19.36 -12.21
N GLY A 344 -50.85 -18.20 -11.86
CA GLY A 344 -51.91 -18.08 -10.85
C GLY A 344 -51.44 -18.00 -9.38
N LYS A 345 -50.19 -18.35 -9.05
CA LYS A 345 -49.63 -18.27 -7.69
C LYS A 345 -48.92 -16.94 -7.44
N ILE A 346 -49.02 -16.42 -6.21
CA ILE A 346 -48.39 -15.16 -5.79
C ILE A 346 -47.07 -15.47 -5.08
N PHE A 347 -45.96 -14.96 -5.61
CA PHE A 347 -44.64 -15.03 -5.01
C PHE A 347 -44.27 -13.67 -4.44
N LYS A 348 -44.00 -13.61 -3.13
CA LYS A 348 -43.51 -12.40 -2.46
C LYS A 348 -41.97 -12.40 -2.48
N GLY A 349 -41.37 -11.22 -2.64
CA GLY A 349 -39.93 -11.02 -2.59
C GLY A 349 -39.57 -9.62 -2.12
N VAL A 350 -38.30 -9.40 -1.81
CA VAL A 350 -37.77 -8.09 -1.41
C VAL A 350 -36.92 -7.54 -2.55
N GLN A 351 -37.15 -6.29 -2.91
CA GLN A 351 -36.45 -5.60 -3.99
C GLN A 351 -35.80 -4.31 -3.49
N MET A 352 -34.53 -4.13 -3.83
CA MET A 352 -33.81 -2.86 -3.69
C MET A 352 -33.49 -2.28 -5.06
N VAL A 353 -33.45 -0.96 -5.14
CA VAL A 353 -33.21 -0.23 -6.38
C VAL A 353 -32.42 1.04 -6.07
N THR A 354 -31.34 1.27 -6.81
CA THR A 354 -30.55 2.51 -6.72
C THR A 354 -31.23 3.65 -7.50
N ARG A 355 -30.78 4.89 -7.29
CA ARG A 355 -31.14 6.00 -8.18
C ARG A 355 -30.49 5.78 -9.55
N VAL A 356 -31.01 6.47 -10.55
CA VAL A 356 -30.44 6.49 -11.89
C VAL A 356 -29.16 7.35 -11.89
N TYR A 357 -28.00 6.71 -12.06
CA TYR A 357 -26.68 7.36 -12.07
C TYR A 357 -25.88 7.05 -13.34
N PRO A 358 -25.05 8.01 -13.82
CA PRO A 358 -24.13 7.79 -14.93
C PRO A 358 -23.07 6.72 -14.64
N CYS A 359 -22.58 6.59 -13.41
CA CYS A 359 -21.50 5.65 -13.06
C CYS A 359 -21.85 4.17 -13.30
N PHE A 360 -23.13 3.80 -13.15
CA PHE A 360 -23.60 2.44 -13.48
C PHE A 360 -23.65 2.18 -15.00
N THR A 361 -23.57 3.22 -15.84
CA THR A 361 -23.73 3.10 -17.30
C THR A 361 -22.54 2.35 -17.90
N LYS A 362 -21.36 2.55 -17.32
CA LYS A 362 -20.14 1.81 -17.65
C LYS A 362 -20.30 0.30 -17.40
N TRP A 363 -20.96 -0.08 -16.30
CA TRP A 363 -21.25 -1.48 -15.99
C TRP A 363 -22.31 -2.07 -16.93
N HIS A 364 -23.31 -1.28 -17.33
CA HIS A 364 -24.30 -1.72 -18.30
C HIS A 364 -23.66 -1.99 -19.66
N SER A 365 -22.73 -1.16 -20.15
CA SER A 365 -22.05 -1.43 -21.43
C SER A 365 -21.19 -2.70 -21.41
N ILE A 366 -20.70 -3.12 -20.24
CA ILE A 366 -19.90 -4.35 -20.09
C ILE A 366 -20.80 -5.59 -20.05
N PHE A 367 -21.89 -5.54 -19.26
CA PHE A 367 -22.74 -6.70 -19.00
C PHE A 367 -23.97 -6.81 -19.90
N TYR A 368 -24.25 -5.82 -20.76
CA TYR A 368 -25.43 -5.82 -21.63
C TYR A 368 -25.05 -5.43 -23.06
N VAL A 369 -25.44 -6.28 -24.02
CA VAL A 369 -25.37 -6.00 -25.46
C VAL A 369 -26.78 -6.10 -26.03
N ASN A 370 -27.24 -5.07 -26.73
CA ASN A 370 -28.62 -4.96 -27.23
C ASN A 370 -29.68 -5.23 -26.15
N ASN A 371 -29.47 -4.70 -24.94
CA ASN A 371 -30.29 -4.91 -23.74
C ASN A 371 -30.45 -6.38 -23.29
N LYS A 372 -29.63 -7.30 -23.81
CA LYS A 372 -29.53 -8.68 -23.32
C LYS A 372 -28.32 -8.79 -22.40
N LYS A 373 -28.54 -9.36 -21.21
CA LYS A 373 -27.50 -9.60 -20.21
C LYS A 373 -26.55 -10.70 -20.70
N ILE A 374 -25.26 -10.42 -20.67
CA ILE A 374 -24.19 -11.32 -21.13
C ILE A 374 -23.11 -11.44 -20.05
N VAL A 375 -22.30 -12.49 -20.15
CA VAL A 375 -21.04 -12.58 -19.39
C VAL A 375 -19.92 -11.98 -20.24
N PRO A 376 -19.15 -11.02 -19.72
CA PRO A 376 -18.03 -10.44 -20.47
C PRO A 376 -16.91 -11.47 -20.66
N VAL A 377 -16.19 -11.37 -21.78
CA VAL A 377 -15.04 -12.25 -22.10
C VAL A 377 -13.92 -12.08 -21.06
N ASP A 378 -13.72 -10.84 -20.58
CA ASP A 378 -12.71 -10.48 -19.57
C ASP A 378 -13.17 -10.75 -18.13
N LEU A 379 -14.13 -11.66 -17.91
CA LEU A 379 -14.66 -11.97 -16.58
C LEU A 379 -13.55 -12.34 -15.59
N TYR A 380 -12.49 -13.01 -16.05
CA TYR A 380 -11.35 -13.40 -15.22
C TYR A 380 -10.72 -12.20 -14.49
N HIS A 381 -10.63 -11.04 -15.14
CA HIS A 381 -10.07 -9.83 -14.54
C HIS A 381 -11.03 -9.13 -13.57
N LEU A 382 -12.34 -9.35 -13.73
CA LEU A 382 -13.39 -8.74 -12.91
C LEU A 382 -13.77 -9.58 -11.68
N LEU A 383 -13.51 -10.90 -11.73
CA LEU A 383 -13.94 -11.85 -10.71
C LEU A 383 -12.94 -11.92 -9.55
N THR A 384 -13.10 -11.04 -8.56
CA THR A 384 -12.38 -11.13 -7.29
C THR A 384 -13.03 -12.16 -6.35
N TYR A 385 -12.33 -12.57 -5.29
CA TYR A 385 -12.88 -13.48 -4.27
C TYR A 385 -14.13 -12.89 -3.59
N GLU A 386 -14.19 -11.57 -3.41
CA GLU A 386 -15.39 -10.88 -2.92
C GLU A 386 -16.55 -11.00 -3.93
N ALA A 387 -16.29 -10.72 -5.21
CA ALA A 387 -17.32 -10.83 -6.26
C ALA A 387 -17.88 -12.27 -6.33
N LEU A 388 -17.02 -13.27 -6.21
CA LEU A 388 -17.41 -14.67 -6.14
C LEU A 388 -18.28 -14.97 -4.91
N ALA A 389 -17.96 -14.41 -3.74
CA ALA A 389 -18.78 -14.58 -2.54
C ALA A 389 -20.18 -13.97 -2.71
N TYR A 390 -20.29 -12.76 -3.28
CA TYR A 390 -21.59 -12.14 -3.58
C TYR A 390 -22.39 -12.92 -4.62
N TRP A 391 -21.71 -13.51 -5.60
CA TRP A 391 -22.33 -14.39 -6.57
C TRP A 391 -22.93 -15.62 -5.85
N ILE A 392 -22.13 -16.33 -5.05
CA ILE A 392 -22.56 -17.48 -4.25
C ILE A 392 -23.74 -17.16 -3.33
N MET A 393 -23.73 -16.00 -2.67
CA MET A 393 -24.81 -15.61 -1.77
C MET A 393 -26.12 -15.29 -2.50
N GLY A 394 -26.05 -14.91 -3.78
CA GLY A 394 -27.22 -14.62 -4.60
C GLY A 394 -27.90 -15.88 -5.14
N ASP A 395 -27.17 -16.67 -5.94
CA ASP A 395 -27.72 -17.78 -6.72
C ASP A 395 -27.03 -19.14 -6.43
N GLY A 396 -26.06 -19.15 -5.51
CA GLY A 396 -25.26 -20.32 -5.20
C GLY A 396 -26.03 -21.37 -4.40
N THR A 397 -25.81 -22.64 -4.75
CA THR A 397 -26.40 -23.77 -4.03
C THR A 397 -25.33 -24.77 -3.62
N ARG A 398 -25.41 -25.28 -2.38
CA ARG A 398 -24.52 -26.33 -1.88
C ARG A 398 -25.00 -27.69 -2.35
N SER A 399 -24.11 -28.45 -2.96
CA SER A 399 -24.31 -29.85 -3.38
C SER A 399 -23.37 -30.78 -2.62
N LYS A 400 -23.67 -32.08 -2.59
CA LYS A 400 -22.80 -33.11 -1.97
C LYS A 400 -21.40 -33.16 -2.60
N LYS A 401 -21.27 -32.77 -3.87
CA LYS A 401 -20.02 -32.76 -4.63
C LYS A 401 -19.32 -31.39 -4.67
N GLY A 402 -19.86 -30.36 -4.00
CA GLY A 402 -19.29 -29.02 -4.00
C GLY A 402 -20.33 -27.89 -4.11
N LEU A 403 -19.94 -26.79 -4.73
CA LEU A 403 -20.76 -25.60 -4.96
C LEU A 403 -21.29 -25.60 -6.40
N ILE A 404 -22.58 -25.27 -6.58
CA ILE A 404 -23.20 -25.10 -7.90
C ILE A 404 -23.60 -23.63 -8.03
N LEU A 405 -23.14 -22.99 -9.11
CA LEU A 405 -23.55 -21.64 -9.53
C LEU A 405 -24.50 -21.74 -10.71
N GLN A 406 -25.57 -20.94 -10.71
CA GLN A 406 -26.63 -21.01 -11.72
C GLN A 406 -26.34 -20.07 -12.90
N THR A 407 -25.49 -20.52 -13.83
CA THR A 407 -25.12 -19.73 -15.03
C THR A 407 -26.12 -19.81 -16.19
N GLN A 408 -27.24 -20.52 -16.01
CA GLN A 408 -28.22 -20.79 -17.08
C GLN A 408 -28.90 -19.52 -17.63
N SER A 409 -28.87 -18.42 -16.87
CA SER A 409 -29.43 -17.12 -17.25
C SER A 409 -28.54 -16.34 -18.23
N PHE A 410 -27.33 -16.82 -18.53
CA PHE A 410 -26.38 -16.13 -19.40
C PHE A 410 -26.30 -16.79 -20.77
N THR A 411 -26.29 -15.96 -21.81
CA THR A 411 -25.95 -16.40 -23.16
C THR A 411 -24.44 -16.29 -23.34
N LEU A 412 -23.77 -17.42 -23.61
CA LEU A 412 -22.38 -17.45 -24.04
C LEU A 412 -22.32 -16.85 -25.44
N LYS A 413 -21.40 -15.90 -25.64
CA LYS A 413 -21.05 -15.36 -26.95
C LYS A 413 -19.64 -15.77 -27.30
#